data_AF-A0A2N2D1A2-F1
#
_entry.id   AF-A0A2N2D1A2-F1
#
_cell.length_a   1.000
_cell.length_b   1.000
_cell.length_c   1.000
_cell.angle_alpha   90.00
_cell.angle_beta   90.00
_cell.angle_gamma   90.00
#
_symmetry.space_group_name_H-M   'P 1'
#
loop_
_entity.id
_entity.type
_entity.pdbx_description
1 polymer ?
#
loop_
_entity_poly.entity_id
_entity_poly.type
_entity_poly.pdbx_seq_one_letter_code
_entity_poly.pdbx_strand_id
1 'polypeptide(L)'
;MDKKVEEIHGQLIAFYPVYASDGNMTRLIFNSDGQKLVSNSTDPRQVESVKRALARCYAVDLSAQASLLRDKYHRRILLHFYLTDGRVFVPFKLRESRISGDACYGYIDLDQVARLVPGNDSYVKLKSGNRLPLYSNITTARLAYFMGLEILSDCVDPNEDADLDLVNALAVLRKVFASEPQPGREPARRFRVKFLPTK
;
A
#
# COMPACT_ATOMS: atom_id res chain seq x y z
N MET A 1 -25.24 -3.42 -4.71
CA MET A 1 -25.78 -2.05 -4.77
C MET A 1 -24.63 -1.15 -5.14
N ASP A 2 -24.77 -0.40 -6.23
CA ASP A 2 -23.73 0.50 -6.71
C ASP A 2 -23.54 1.65 -5.72
N LYS A 3 -22.30 2.07 -5.53
CA LYS A 3 -21.93 3.19 -4.68
C LYS A 3 -21.03 4.13 -5.45
N LYS A 4 -21.19 5.42 -5.19
CA LYS A 4 -20.30 6.45 -5.72
C LYS A 4 -19.11 6.64 -4.79
N VAL A 5 -17.94 6.96 -5.35
CA VAL A 5 -16.73 7.23 -4.55
C VAL A 5 -16.92 8.38 -3.56
N GLU A 6 -17.74 9.38 -3.92
CA GLU A 6 -18.10 10.52 -3.07
C GLU A 6 -18.86 10.11 -1.80
N GLU A 7 -19.45 8.92 -1.73
CA GLU A 7 -20.16 8.42 -0.54
C GLU A 7 -19.22 7.68 0.43
N ILE A 8 -18.05 7.25 -0.05
CA ILE A 8 -17.13 6.36 0.69
C ILE A 8 -15.69 6.88 0.72
N HIS A 9 -15.45 8.11 0.27
CA HIS A 9 -14.11 8.64 -0.02
C HIS A 9 -13.16 8.57 1.19
N GLY A 10 -13.66 8.79 2.41
CA GLY A 10 -12.87 8.71 3.64
C GLY A 10 -12.48 7.29 4.06
N GLN A 11 -13.19 6.27 3.58
CA GLN A 11 -12.98 4.85 3.91
C GLN A 11 -12.35 4.07 2.75
N LEU A 12 -12.09 4.75 1.62
CA LEU A 12 -11.65 4.12 0.38
C LEU A 12 -10.26 3.53 0.53
N ILE A 13 -10.14 2.24 0.21
CA ILE A 13 -8.90 1.45 0.25
C ILE A 13 -8.30 1.32 -1.15
N ALA A 14 -9.14 0.99 -2.13
CA ALA A 14 -8.69 0.78 -3.50
C ALA A 14 -9.83 1.02 -4.48
N PHE A 15 -9.48 1.42 -5.69
CA PHE A 15 -10.42 1.47 -6.81
C PHE A 15 -9.72 1.11 -8.12
N TYR A 16 -10.36 0.26 -8.92
CA TYR A 16 -9.73 -0.29 -10.12
C TYR A 16 -10.73 -0.73 -11.18
N PRO A 17 -10.35 -0.71 -12.47
CA PRO A 17 -11.26 -1.03 -13.55
C PRO A 17 -11.60 -2.52 -13.56
N VAL A 18 -12.86 -2.83 -13.85
CA VAL A 18 -13.38 -4.19 -14.02
C VAL A 18 -14.32 -4.26 -15.22
N TYR A 19 -14.37 -5.41 -15.88
CA TYR A 19 -15.42 -5.68 -16.87
C TYR A 19 -16.66 -6.17 -16.12
N ALA A 20 -17.73 -5.39 -16.13
CA ALA A 20 -19.04 -5.77 -15.65
C ALA A 20 -19.94 -6.17 -16.84
N SER A 21 -21.12 -6.72 -16.56
CA SER A 21 -22.12 -7.04 -17.59
C SER A 21 -22.46 -5.83 -18.45
N ASP A 22 -22.47 -4.65 -17.85
CA ASP A 22 -22.91 -3.40 -18.48
C ASP A 22 -21.72 -2.58 -19.03
N GLY A 23 -20.52 -3.19 -19.09
CA GLY A 23 -19.32 -2.60 -19.68
C GLY A 23 -18.20 -2.31 -18.67
N ASN A 24 -17.43 -1.25 -18.95
CA ASN A 24 -16.28 -0.86 -18.14
C ASN A 24 -16.73 -0.08 -16.90
N MET A 25 -16.60 -0.70 -15.73
CA MET A 25 -16.93 -0.10 -14.44
C MET A 25 -15.69 -0.01 -13.56
N THR A 26 -15.79 0.71 -12.45
CA THR A 26 -14.73 0.77 -11.44
C THR A 26 -15.19 0.03 -10.19
N ARG A 27 -14.44 -0.98 -9.77
CA ARG A 27 -14.64 -1.62 -8.48
C ARG A 27 -14.07 -0.75 -7.39
N LEU A 28 -14.82 -0.55 -6.32
CA LEU A 28 -14.43 0.17 -5.12
C LEU A 28 -14.27 -0.84 -3.97
N ILE A 29 -13.20 -0.69 -3.19
CA ILE A 29 -12.96 -1.42 -1.95
C ILE A 29 -12.85 -0.39 -0.84
N PHE A 30 -13.60 -0.57 0.25
CA PHE A 30 -13.66 0.38 1.35
C PHE A 30 -13.97 -0.32 2.67
N ASN A 31 -13.59 0.32 3.78
CA ASN A 31 -13.99 -0.12 5.10
C ASN A 31 -15.47 0.22 5.34
N SER A 32 -16.24 -0.70 5.91
CA SER A 32 -17.58 -0.36 6.40
C SER A 32 -17.49 0.17 7.83
N ASP A 33 -18.18 1.28 8.10
CA ASP A 33 -18.13 1.97 9.39
C ASP A 33 -18.23 1.02 10.60
N GLY A 34 -17.22 1.10 11.48
CA GLY A 34 -17.20 0.46 12.79
C GLY A 34 -16.80 -1.01 12.83
N GLN A 35 -16.56 -1.69 11.71
CA GLN A 35 -16.09 -3.08 11.71
C GLN A 35 -14.83 -3.22 10.84
N LYS A 36 -13.93 -4.14 11.22
CA LYS A 36 -12.78 -4.57 10.38
C LYS A 36 -13.22 -5.27 9.07
N LEU A 37 -14.47 -5.11 8.66
CA LEU A 37 -15.05 -5.74 7.49
C LEU A 37 -14.82 -4.84 6.28
N VAL A 38 -14.14 -5.40 5.29
CA VAL A 38 -13.95 -4.76 3.99
C VAL A 38 -15.11 -5.09 3.08
N SER A 39 -15.76 -4.05 2.58
CA SER A 39 -16.83 -4.13 1.60
C SER A 39 -16.31 -3.82 0.21
N ASN A 40 -17.04 -4.30 -0.79
CA ASN A 40 -16.82 -3.93 -2.18
C ASN A 40 -18.13 -3.47 -2.83
N SER A 41 -18.00 -2.57 -3.81
CA SER A 41 -19.10 -2.07 -4.64
C SER A 41 -18.56 -1.70 -6.02
N THR A 42 -19.45 -1.32 -6.92
CA THR A 42 -19.14 -0.83 -8.26
C THR A 42 -19.61 0.60 -8.43
N ASP A 43 -18.76 1.40 -9.05
CA ASP A 43 -19.09 2.70 -9.61
C ASP A 43 -19.23 2.54 -11.13
N PRO A 44 -20.33 3.00 -11.73
CA PRO A 44 -20.54 2.88 -13.18
C PRO A 44 -19.54 3.73 -13.99
N ARG A 45 -18.82 4.66 -13.37
CA ARG A 45 -17.82 5.50 -14.04
C ARG A 45 -16.50 4.75 -14.25
N GLN A 46 -15.74 5.20 -15.24
CA GLN A 46 -14.38 4.74 -15.48
C GLN A 46 -13.41 5.23 -14.39
N VAL A 47 -12.27 4.53 -14.25
CA VAL A 47 -11.30 4.75 -13.17
C VAL A 47 -10.78 6.19 -13.10
N GLU A 48 -10.57 6.85 -14.25
CA GLU A 48 -10.11 8.24 -14.30
C GLU A 48 -11.21 9.23 -13.87
N SER A 49 -12.48 8.92 -14.17
CA SER A 49 -13.60 9.71 -13.68
C SER A 49 -13.78 9.55 -12.17
N VAL A 50 -13.59 8.34 -11.64
CA VAL A 50 -13.58 8.06 -10.19
C VAL A 50 -12.42 8.78 -9.51
N LYS A 51 -11.21 8.73 -10.07
CA LYS A 51 -10.03 9.46 -9.57
C LYS A 51 -10.29 10.97 -9.47
N ARG A 52 -10.86 11.58 -10.52
CA ARG A 52 -11.21 13.01 -10.51
C ARG A 52 -12.29 13.33 -9.48
N ALA A 53 -13.31 12.47 -9.35
CA ALA A 53 -14.37 12.66 -8.36
C ALA A 53 -13.80 12.60 -6.93
N LEU A 54 -12.94 11.62 -6.64
CA LEU A 54 -12.23 11.52 -5.37
C LEU A 54 -11.39 12.77 -5.09
N ALA A 55 -10.58 13.22 -6.04
CA ALA A 55 -9.74 14.41 -5.87
C ALA A 55 -10.55 15.68 -5.56
N ARG A 56 -11.74 15.83 -6.17
CA ARG A 56 -12.65 16.96 -5.87
C ARG A 56 -13.15 16.95 -4.43
N CYS A 57 -13.40 15.78 -3.84
CA CYS A 57 -13.78 15.67 -2.43
C CYS A 57 -12.70 16.25 -1.48
N TYR A 58 -11.45 16.32 -1.94
CA TYR A 58 -10.29 16.81 -1.18
C TYR A 58 -9.72 18.13 -1.72
N ALA A 59 -10.45 18.79 -2.65
CA ALA A 59 -10.01 20.02 -3.32
C ALA A 59 -8.61 19.92 -4.00
N VAL A 60 -8.27 18.74 -4.51
CA VAL A 60 -6.98 18.48 -5.18
C VAL A 60 -7.08 18.73 -6.69
N ASP A 61 -6.20 19.58 -7.21
CA ASP A 61 -5.95 19.69 -8.66
C ASP A 61 -4.93 18.63 -9.09
N LEU A 62 -5.44 17.55 -9.69
CA LEU A 62 -4.63 16.43 -10.19
C LEU A 62 -3.66 16.83 -11.31
N SER A 63 -3.99 17.83 -12.13
CA SER A 63 -3.14 18.26 -13.25
C SER A 63 -1.91 19.00 -12.72
N ALA A 64 -2.14 19.95 -11.81
CA ALA A 64 -1.08 20.69 -11.13
C ALA A 64 -0.19 19.74 -10.31
N GLN A 65 -0.79 18.87 -9.50
CA GLN A 65 -0.05 17.88 -8.70
C GLN A 65 0.79 16.96 -9.59
N ALA A 66 0.24 16.47 -10.70
CA ALA A 66 1.01 15.64 -11.64
C ALA A 66 2.18 16.40 -12.26
N SER A 67 2.06 17.71 -12.53
CA SER A 67 3.19 18.51 -13.02
C SER A 67 4.31 18.59 -11.98
N LEU A 68 3.96 18.98 -10.75
CA LEU A 68 4.92 19.09 -9.65
C LEU A 68 5.68 17.79 -9.42
N LEU A 69 4.98 16.67 -9.41
CA LEU A 69 5.62 15.38 -9.21
C LEU A 69 6.50 14.97 -10.40
N ARG A 70 6.11 15.23 -11.65
CA ARG A 70 6.95 14.94 -12.81
C ARG A 70 8.25 15.74 -12.79
N ASP A 71 8.16 17.01 -12.41
CA ASP A 71 9.31 17.91 -12.33
C ASP A 71 10.26 17.48 -11.19
N LYS A 72 9.70 17.16 -10.01
CA LYS A 72 10.47 16.72 -8.83
C LYS A 72 11.21 15.39 -9.04
N TYR A 73 10.54 14.39 -9.61
CA TYR A 73 11.10 13.05 -9.77
C TYR A 73 11.75 12.81 -11.14
N HIS A 74 11.79 13.83 -12.00
CA HIS A 74 12.30 13.76 -13.37
C HIS A 74 11.71 12.58 -14.17
N ARG A 75 10.42 12.31 -13.97
CA ARG A 75 9.71 11.21 -14.65
C ARG A 75 8.68 11.73 -15.61
N ARG A 76 8.69 11.21 -16.84
CA ARG A 76 7.72 11.58 -17.88
C ARG A 76 6.29 11.14 -17.53
N ILE A 77 6.14 9.95 -16.94
CA ILE A 77 4.84 9.38 -16.57
C ILE A 77 4.89 9.02 -15.10
N LEU A 78 4.07 9.72 -14.32
CA LEU A 78 3.83 9.44 -12.92
C LEU A 78 2.31 9.46 -12.69
N LEU A 79 1.76 8.32 -12.29
CA LEU A 79 0.31 8.15 -12.17
C LEU A 79 -0.18 8.32 -10.73
N HIS A 80 0.74 8.25 -9.76
CA HIS A 80 0.51 8.50 -8.35
C HIS A 80 -0.20 9.83 -8.14
N PHE A 81 -1.00 9.87 -7.09
CA PHE A 81 -1.57 11.10 -6.58
C PHE A 81 -1.70 10.97 -5.07
N TYR A 82 -1.75 12.09 -4.39
CA TYR A 82 -1.94 12.13 -2.94
C TYR A 82 -3.04 13.13 -2.60
N LEU A 83 -3.67 12.92 -1.46
CA LEU A 83 -4.78 13.73 -0.97
C LEU A 83 -4.33 14.61 0.20
N THR A 84 -5.14 15.62 0.52
CA THR A 84 -4.88 16.55 1.63
C THR A 84 -5.00 15.91 3.02
N ASP A 85 -5.58 14.70 3.10
CA ASP A 85 -5.63 13.88 4.32
C ASP A 85 -4.40 12.97 4.50
N GLY A 86 -3.37 13.16 3.67
CA GLY A 86 -2.11 12.43 3.73
C GLY A 86 -2.11 11.05 3.07
N ARG A 87 -3.24 10.59 2.51
CA ARG A 87 -3.24 9.33 1.76
C ARG A 87 -2.54 9.47 0.42
N VAL A 88 -1.70 8.49 0.10
CA VAL A 88 -1.03 8.36 -1.20
C VAL A 88 -1.62 7.19 -1.95
N PHE A 89 -2.13 7.43 -3.16
CA PHE A 89 -2.71 6.39 -4.00
C PHE A 89 -1.70 5.91 -5.05
N VAL A 90 -1.32 4.65 -4.93
CA VAL A 90 -0.30 4.01 -5.77
C VAL A 90 -0.96 3.30 -6.96
N PRO A 91 -0.48 3.54 -8.19
CA PRO A 91 -0.99 2.90 -9.39
C PRO A 91 -0.47 1.45 -9.49
N PHE A 92 -1.39 0.51 -9.67
CA PHE A 92 -1.08 -0.88 -10.00
C PHE A 92 -1.88 -1.32 -11.22
N LYS A 93 -1.30 -2.18 -12.06
CA LYS A 93 -2.01 -2.77 -13.19
C LYS A 93 -2.86 -3.93 -12.67
N LEU A 94 -4.15 -3.68 -12.45
CA LEU A 94 -5.09 -4.57 -11.75
C LEU A 94 -6.12 -5.22 -12.70
N ARG A 95 -5.98 -4.98 -14.01
CA ARG A 95 -6.79 -5.59 -15.06
C ARG A 95 -5.92 -5.93 -16.28
N GLU A 96 -6.29 -6.99 -16.99
CA GLU A 96 -5.71 -7.33 -18.29
C GLU A 96 -6.26 -6.45 -19.41
N SER A 97 -5.42 -6.04 -20.36
CA SER A 97 -5.83 -5.23 -21.50
C SER A 97 -6.46 -6.13 -22.56
N ARG A 98 -7.73 -5.92 -22.91
CA ARG A 98 -8.35 -6.63 -24.04
C ARG A 98 -8.10 -5.95 -25.39
N ILE A 99 -7.94 -4.64 -25.38
CA ILE A 99 -7.67 -3.81 -26.57
C ILE A 99 -6.60 -2.76 -26.26
N SER A 100 -6.02 -2.15 -27.30
CA SER A 100 -5.11 -1.02 -27.14
C SER A 100 -5.84 0.18 -26.51
N GLY A 101 -5.17 0.88 -25.59
CA GLY A 101 -5.73 2.03 -24.87
C GLY A 101 -6.66 1.67 -23.71
N ASP A 102 -6.81 0.39 -23.38
CA ASP A 102 -7.71 -0.02 -22.32
C ASP A 102 -7.18 0.37 -20.93
N ALA A 103 -8.08 0.86 -20.07
CA ALA A 103 -7.73 1.29 -18.72
C ALA A 103 -7.38 0.07 -17.87
N CYS A 104 -6.10 -0.19 -17.63
CA CYS A 104 -5.67 -1.38 -16.88
C CYS A 104 -5.21 -1.06 -15.46
N TYR A 105 -4.95 0.22 -15.19
CA TYR A 105 -4.45 0.67 -13.89
C TYR A 105 -5.60 1.00 -12.95
N GLY A 106 -5.45 0.55 -11.71
CA GLY A 106 -6.22 1.02 -10.57
C GLY A 106 -5.27 1.57 -9.50
N TYR A 107 -5.86 2.06 -8.44
CA TYR A 107 -5.16 2.76 -7.38
C TYR A 107 -5.47 2.13 -6.03
N ILE A 108 -4.45 1.99 -5.20
CA ILE A 108 -4.57 1.46 -3.84
C ILE A 108 -3.95 2.50 -2.91
N ASP A 109 -4.63 2.80 -1.82
CA ASP A 109 -4.06 3.56 -0.71
C ASP A 109 -2.80 2.84 -0.21
N LEU A 110 -1.67 3.55 -0.24
CA LEU A 110 -0.35 3.05 0.12
C LEU A 110 -0.35 2.41 1.50
N ASP A 111 -1.04 3.03 2.47
CA ASP A 111 -1.09 2.50 3.83
C ASP A 111 -1.86 1.17 3.89
N GLN A 112 -2.75 0.89 2.94
CA GLN A 112 -3.52 -0.36 2.93
C GLN A 112 -2.78 -1.53 2.27
N VAL A 113 -1.61 -1.29 1.66
CA VAL A 113 -0.78 -2.34 1.07
C VAL A 113 0.01 -3.05 2.17
N ALA A 114 -0.28 -4.34 2.39
CA ALA A 114 0.49 -5.15 3.33
C ALA A 114 1.74 -5.75 2.69
N ARG A 115 1.63 -6.26 1.45
CA ARG A 115 2.76 -6.88 0.74
C ARG A 115 2.51 -7.02 -0.75
N LEU A 116 3.55 -6.83 -1.56
CA LEU A 116 3.58 -7.30 -2.96
C LEU A 116 4.14 -8.73 -3.01
N VAL A 117 3.32 -9.67 -3.48
CA VAL A 117 3.67 -11.09 -3.52
C VAL A 117 4.05 -11.50 -4.95
N PRO A 118 5.31 -11.91 -5.19
CA PRO A 118 5.73 -12.45 -6.49
C PRO A 118 5.18 -13.87 -6.70
N GLY A 119 5.03 -14.24 -7.97
CA GLY A 119 4.65 -15.58 -8.41
C GLY A 119 4.24 -15.56 -9.88
N ASN A 120 3.86 -16.72 -10.41
CA ASN A 120 3.24 -16.80 -11.75
C ASN A 120 2.02 -15.88 -11.81
N ASP A 121 1.18 -15.94 -10.77
CA ASP A 121 0.09 -15.00 -10.54
C ASP A 121 0.49 -14.05 -9.40
N SER A 122 1.24 -13.00 -9.75
CA SER A 122 1.64 -11.97 -8.79
C SER A 122 0.42 -11.18 -8.28
N TYR A 123 0.44 -10.72 -7.03
CA TYR A 123 -0.69 -9.98 -6.45
C TYR A 123 -0.27 -8.98 -5.36
N VAL A 124 -1.13 -7.98 -5.11
CA VAL A 124 -1.07 -7.10 -3.94
C VAL A 124 -1.90 -7.74 -2.81
N LYS A 125 -1.30 -7.97 -1.65
CA LYS A 125 -2.00 -8.32 -0.42
C LYS A 125 -2.33 -7.03 0.34
N LEU A 126 -3.61 -6.81 0.62
CA LEU A 126 -4.07 -5.70 1.45
C LEU A 126 -3.95 -6.05 2.95
N LYS A 127 -3.88 -5.03 3.83
CA LYS A 127 -3.88 -5.21 5.29
C LYS A 127 -5.11 -5.98 5.79
N SER A 128 -6.25 -5.87 5.09
CA SER A 128 -7.45 -6.65 5.33
C SER A 128 -7.34 -8.15 5.01
N GLY A 129 -6.27 -8.57 4.32
CA GLY A 129 -6.07 -9.94 3.85
C GLY A 129 -6.54 -10.18 2.41
N ASN A 130 -7.32 -9.25 1.84
CA ASN A 130 -7.75 -9.32 0.43
C ASN A 130 -6.55 -9.35 -0.52
N ARG A 131 -6.72 -10.05 -1.65
CA ARG A 131 -5.69 -10.20 -2.68
C ARG A 131 -6.19 -9.58 -3.98
N LEU A 132 -5.39 -8.69 -4.57
CA LEU A 132 -5.67 -8.06 -5.85
C LEU A 132 -4.64 -8.51 -6.89
N PRO A 133 -5.06 -9.14 -8.00
CA PRO A 133 -4.13 -9.65 -9.01
C PRO A 133 -3.34 -8.51 -9.66
N LEU A 134 -2.06 -8.75 -9.94
CA LEU A 134 -1.18 -7.85 -10.68
C LEU A 134 -0.98 -8.39 -12.10
N TYR A 135 -1.28 -7.56 -13.09
CA TYR A 135 -1.09 -7.85 -14.51
C TYR A 135 0.15 -7.15 -15.10
N SER A 136 1.03 -6.68 -14.23
CA SER A 136 2.37 -6.19 -14.54
C SER A 136 3.42 -7.10 -13.88
N ASN A 137 4.67 -6.99 -14.34
CA ASN A 137 5.78 -7.64 -13.67
C ASN A 137 5.91 -7.14 -12.22
N ILE A 138 6.24 -8.03 -11.28
CA ILE A 138 6.46 -7.68 -9.88
C ILE A 138 7.48 -6.54 -9.69
N THR A 139 8.51 -6.44 -10.52
CA THR A 139 9.49 -5.35 -10.48
C THR A 139 8.83 -4.01 -10.77
N THR A 140 7.95 -3.94 -11.77
CA THR A 140 7.17 -2.74 -12.08
C THR A 140 6.26 -2.36 -10.91
N ALA A 141 5.57 -3.33 -10.30
CA ALA A 141 4.72 -3.08 -9.14
C ALA A 141 5.53 -2.57 -7.93
N ARG A 142 6.72 -3.13 -7.68
CA ARG A 142 7.62 -2.67 -6.61
C ARG A 142 8.13 -1.27 -6.85
N LEU A 143 8.54 -0.93 -8.07
CA LEU A 143 8.95 0.43 -8.42
C LEU A 143 7.81 1.44 -8.23
N ALA A 144 6.58 1.07 -8.60
CA ALA A 144 5.41 1.92 -8.33
C ALA A 144 5.19 2.08 -6.81
N TYR A 145 5.30 1.01 -6.03
CA TYR A 145 5.18 1.07 -4.57
C TYR A 145 6.26 1.94 -3.91
N PHE A 146 7.54 1.77 -4.28
CA PHE A 146 8.63 2.60 -3.74
C PHE A 146 8.47 4.07 -4.08
N MET A 147 8.06 4.39 -5.31
CA MET A 147 7.73 5.76 -5.68
C MET A 147 6.57 6.32 -4.83
N GLY A 148 5.60 5.48 -4.43
CA GLY A 148 4.57 5.87 -3.47
C GLY A 148 5.13 6.24 -2.11
N LEU A 149 6.11 5.48 -1.61
CA LEU A 149 6.80 5.76 -0.35
C LEU A 149 7.63 7.05 -0.42
N GLU A 150 8.31 7.32 -1.53
CA GLU A 150 9.03 8.58 -1.75
C GLU A 150 8.06 9.77 -1.74
N ILE A 151 6.93 9.66 -2.44
CA ILE A 151 5.89 10.70 -2.44
C ILE A 151 5.32 10.92 -1.04
N LEU A 152 5.07 9.85 -0.28
CA LEU A 152 4.62 9.97 1.10
C LEU A 152 5.65 10.74 1.93
N SER A 153 6.93 10.35 1.87
CA SER A 153 8.01 10.99 2.62
C SER A 153 8.18 12.47 2.27
N ASP A 154 8.04 12.83 0.99
CA ASP A 154 8.44 14.16 0.52
C ASP A 154 7.28 15.16 0.32
N CYS A 155 6.03 14.68 0.26
CA CYS A 155 4.87 15.49 -0.13
C CYS A 155 3.70 15.40 0.83
N VAL A 156 3.73 14.44 1.75
CA VAL A 156 2.76 14.36 2.85
C VAL A 156 3.54 14.71 4.11
N ASP A 157 3.12 15.77 4.80
CA ASP A 157 3.83 16.23 6.00
C ASP A 157 4.00 15.05 6.98
N PRO A 158 5.22 14.84 7.53
CA PRO A 158 5.35 13.99 8.68
C PRO A 158 4.46 14.60 9.76
N ASN A 159 3.51 13.79 10.24
CA ASN A 159 2.66 14.13 11.37
C ASN A 159 3.50 14.76 12.49
N GLU A 160 2.90 15.63 13.32
CA GLU A 160 3.57 16.34 14.44
C GLU A 160 4.26 15.42 15.48
N ASP A 161 4.23 14.09 15.28
CA ASP A 161 4.69 13.04 16.18
C ASP A 161 5.97 12.33 15.66
N ALA A 162 6.85 13.07 14.96
CA ALA A 162 8.14 12.57 14.48
C ALA A 162 8.99 11.93 15.60
N ASP A 163 8.81 12.40 16.84
CA ASP A 163 9.44 11.85 18.03
C ASP A 163 9.00 10.41 18.33
N LEU A 164 7.72 10.08 18.16
CA LEU A 164 7.19 8.73 18.35
C LEU A 164 7.72 7.77 17.29
N ASP A 165 7.84 8.22 16.04
CA ASP A 165 8.42 7.43 14.95
C ASP A 165 9.91 7.13 15.20
N LEU A 166 10.64 8.09 15.76
CA LEU A 166 12.04 7.93 16.13
C LEU A 166 12.21 6.91 17.27
N VAL A 167 11.33 6.96 18.28
CA VAL A 167 11.29 5.97 19.36
C VAL A 167 10.95 4.57 18.83
N ASN A 168 10.00 4.46 17.92
CA ASN A 168 9.60 3.19 17.30
C ASN A 168 10.73 2.62 16.41
N ALA A 169 11.38 3.45 15.60
CA ALA A 169 12.53 3.05 14.78
C ALA A 169 13.67 2.52 15.66
N LEU A 170 13.98 3.20 16.77
CA LEU A 170 15.01 2.78 17.71
C LEU A 170 14.65 1.43 18.38
N ALA A 171 13.38 1.23 18.71
CA ALA A 171 12.89 -0.04 19.28
C ALA A 171 13.02 -1.21 18.29
N VAL A 172 12.75 -0.98 16.99
CA VAL A 172 12.94 -1.98 15.94
C VAL A 172 14.42 -2.30 15.75
N LEU A 173 15.29 -1.30 15.64
CA LEU A 173 16.74 -1.50 15.52
C LEU A 173 17.30 -2.28 16.71
N ARG A 174 16.89 -1.93 17.94
CA ARG A 174 17.29 -2.68 19.15
C ARG A 174 16.87 -4.14 19.07
N LYS A 175 15.67 -4.45 18.57
CA LYS A 175 15.23 -5.85 18.41
C LYS A 175 16.11 -6.59 17.41
N VAL A 176 16.42 -5.99 16.27
CA VAL A 176 17.27 -6.58 15.23
C VAL A 176 18.67 -6.86 15.78
N PHE A 177 19.29 -5.89 16.46
CA PHE A 177 20.63 -6.05 17.03
C PHE A 177 20.68 -6.90 18.30
N ALA A 178 19.58 -7.02 19.06
CA ALA A 178 19.50 -7.90 20.22
C ALA A 178 19.28 -9.38 19.84
N SER A 179 18.85 -9.66 18.61
CA SER A 179 18.71 -11.02 18.09
C SER A 179 19.99 -11.61 17.48
N GLU A 180 21.10 -10.89 17.44
CA GLU A 180 22.41 -11.48 17.13
C GLU A 180 23.00 -12.12 18.40
N PRO A 181 23.36 -13.42 18.38
CA PRO A 181 24.12 -14.00 19.47
C PRO A 181 25.49 -13.32 19.50
N GLN A 182 25.85 -12.72 20.64
CA GLN A 182 27.20 -12.16 20.83
C GLN A 182 28.26 -13.26 20.57
N PRO A 183 29.18 -13.08 19.61
CA PRO A 183 30.30 -13.99 19.46
C PRO A 183 31.28 -13.71 20.59
N GLY A 184 31.36 -14.60 21.59
CA GLY A 184 32.44 -14.54 22.57
C GLY A 184 32.16 -14.92 24.01
N ARG A 185 30.96 -15.39 24.38
CA ARG A 185 30.75 -15.99 25.71
C ARG A 185 30.82 -17.51 25.64
N GLU A 186 32.00 -18.06 25.95
CA GLU A 186 32.13 -19.48 26.27
C GLU A 186 31.17 -19.85 27.42
N PRO A 187 30.40 -20.95 27.29
CA PRO A 187 29.55 -21.41 28.38
C PRO A 187 30.41 -21.96 29.51
N ALA A 188 30.19 -21.45 30.72
CA ALA A 188 30.88 -21.89 31.94
C ALA A 188 30.75 -23.42 32.11
N ARG A 189 31.90 -24.10 32.20
CA ARG A 189 31.98 -25.54 32.46
C ARG A 189 31.25 -25.89 33.77
N ARG A 190 30.19 -26.68 33.68
CA ARG A 190 29.52 -27.27 34.84
C ARG A 190 30.46 -28.28 35.51
N PHE A 191 30.94 -27.98 36.71
CA PHE A 191 31.59 -28.96 37.57
C PHE A 191 30.57 -30.02 38.01
N ARG A 192 30.78 -31.28 37.60
CA ARG A 192 30.07 -32.45 38.14
C ARG A 192 30.72 -32.85 39.46
N VAL A 193 29.99 -32.76 40.57
CA VAL A 193 30.40 -33.31 41.86
C VAL A 193 30.35 -34.84 41.78
N LYS A 194 31.45 -35.52 42.11
CA LYS A 194 31.55 -36.98 42.17
C LYS A 194 30.85 -37.49 43.43
N PHE A 195 29.94 -38.45 43.27
CA PHE A 195 29.31 -39.20 44.36
C PHE A 195 30.36 -40.00 45.17
N LEU A 196 30.27 -39.96 46.49
CA LEU A 196 30.94 -40.89 47.41
C LEU A 196 29.97 -42.03 47.79
N PRO A 197 30.43 -43.28 47.96
CA PRO A 197 29.57 -44.41 48.26
C PRO A 197 29.29 -44.52 49.77
N THR A 198 28.03 -44.81 50.13
CA THR A 198 27.64 -45.25 51.46
C THR A 198 27.91 -46.75 51.64
N LYS A 199 28.41 -47.11 52.84
CA LYS A 199 28.61 -48.49 53.32
C LYS A 199 27.31 -49.23 53.52
#